data_AF-A0A349DL69-F1
#
_entry.id   AF-A0A349DL69-F1
#
_cell.length_a   1.000
_cell.length_b   1.000
_cell.length_c   1.000
_cell.angle_alpha   90.00
_cell.angle_beta   90.00
_cell.angle_gamma   90.00
#
_symmetry.space_group_name_H-M   'P 1'
#
loop_
_entity.id
_entity.type
_entity.pdbx_description
1 polymer ?
#
loop_
_entity_poly.entity_id
_entity_poly.type
_entity_poly.pdbx_seq_one_letter_code
_entity_poly.pdbx_strand_id
1 'polypeptide(L)'
;MNFDKIKPEFLKKLDQRLLLHYPALWHSKIIWVVSYAVVAFTGIYLFGDFVDAEPELHQYRENDDFGWFFSLGIFLTSLMVIYWLYLQFQQKIDYSKLSFGKFLGILFLNYANIILLFIPLIAMIYGGVLDMERDQEYAWTSWYSVLYGAMPLSALPFVIRQFKLIEMVLTAFFGFIYCLIVALVVFLFNDSFNGGIMEQLPFVYILNFVAIGAYVVFKFSAQNYTQQTKRLGFLLLLTFPIVVPLSFLYMGNLTDWRYYKYDLETHHYLVWVLGYGFVALMLTGYAVFTRFMYRRMVFPGKK
;
A
#
# COMPACT_ATOMS: atom_id res chain seq x y z
N MET A 1 24.04 -19.40 12.70
CA MET A 1 25.31 -18.70 12.38
C MET A 1 25.23 -17.30 13.00
N ASN A 2 26.15 -16.92 13.88
CA ASN A 2 26.00 -15.70 14.69
C ASN A 2 26.49 -14.48 13.87
N PHE A 3 25.56 -13.77 13.22
CA PHE A 3 25.85 -12.62 12.34
C PHE A 3 26.64 -11.49 13.04
N ASP A 4 26.64 -11.46 14.37
CA ASP A 4 27.45 -10.55 15.18
C ASP A 4 28.96 -10.74 15.00
N LYS A 5 29.44 -11.91 14.56
CA LYS A 5 30.89 -12.11 14.31
C LYS A 5 31.36 -11.54 12.97
N ILE A 6 30.46 -11.38 12.01
CA ILE A 6 30.78 -11.01 10.61
C ILE A 6 30.63 -9.50 10.39
N LYS A 7 29.83 -8.82 11.23
CA LYS A 7 29.53 -7.39 11.05
C LYS A 7 30.70 -6.49 11.47
N PRO A 8 31.17 -5.56 10.60
CA PRO A 8 32.17 -4.55 10.92
C PRO A 8 31.84 -3.75 12.18
N GLU A 9 32.87 -3.40 12.97
CA GLU A 9 32.70 -2.74 14.26
C GLU A 9 32.03 -1.36 14.15
N PHE A 10 32.31 -0.62 13.07
CA PHE A 10 31.63 0.63 12.74
C PHE A 10 30.12 0.45 12.61
N LEU A 11 29.68 -0.58 11.87
CA LEU A 11 28.26 -0.84 11.67
C LEU A 11 27.57 -1.29 12.97
N LYS A 12 28.29 -1.98 13.87
CA LYS A 12 27.75 -2.30 15.20
C LYS A 12 27.51 -1.05 16.05
N LYS A 13 28.45 -0.10 16.03
CA LYS A 13 28.33 1.18 16.75
C LYS A 13 27.18 2.02 16.19
N LEU A 14 27.03 2.05 14.86
CA LEU A 14 25.92 2.73 14.18
C LEU A 14 24.57 2.11 14.56
N ASP A 15 24.43 0.79 14.49
CA ASP A 15 23.22 0.07 14.89
C ASP A 15 22.81 0.38 16.33
N GLN A 16 23.77 0.30 17.27
CA GLN A 16 23.51 0.60 18.68
C GLN A 16 23.05 2.04 18.87
N ARG A 17 23.71 3.00 18.22
CA ARG A 17 23.34 4.42 18.30
C ARG A 17 21.94 4.68 17.73
N LEU A 18 21.62 4.07 16.59
CA LEU A 18 20.30 4.19 15.95
C LEU A 18 19.21 3.54 16.81
N LEU A 19 19.47 2.38 17.41
CA LEU A 19 18.54 1.70 18.31
C LEU A 19 18.26 2.53 19.58
N LEU A 20 19.29 3.17 20.14
CA LEU A 20 19.19 3.97 21.37
C LEU A 20 18.50 5.33 21.15
N HIS A 21 18.84 6.06 20.09
CA HIS A 21 18.38 7.43 19.87
C HIS A 21 17.22 7.55 18.87
N TYR A 22 17.14 6.65 17.89
CA TYR A 22 16.15 6.69 16.81
C TYR A 22 15.49 5.32 16.56
N PRO A 23 14.90 4.69 17.59
CA PRO A 23 14.38 3.32 17.49
C PRO A 23 13.33 3.17 16.39
N ALA A 24 12.48 4.18 16.18
CA ALA A 24 11.47 4.15 15.12
C ALA A 24 12.08 4.02 13.71
N LEU A 25 13.14 4.78 13.42
CA LEU A 25 13.84 4.73 12.13
C LEU A 25 14.60 3.40 11.96
N TRP A 26 15.20 2.90 13.04
CA TRP A 26 15.90 1.62 13.02
C TRP A 26 14.97 0.43 12.79
N HIS A 27 13.80 0.44 13.44
CA HIS A 27 12.80 -0.61 13.35
C HIS A 27 12.06 -0.60 12.02
N SER A 28 11.76 0.58 11.47
CA SER A 28 11.16 0.70 10.14
C SER A 28 12.09 0.19 9.04
N LYS A 29 13.41 0.11 9.28
CA LYS A 29 14.44 -0.22 8.29
C LYS A 29 14.56 0.80 7.15
N ILE A 30 14.11 2.04 7.38
CA ILE A 30 14.12 3.08 6.34
C ILE A 30 15.49 3.38 5.76
N ILE A 31 16.56 3.33 6.57
CA ILE A 31 17.93 3.56 6.07
C ILE A 31 18.31 2.50 5.03
N TRP A 32 17.95 1.24 5.26
CA TRP A 32 18.19 0.15 4.31
C TRP A 32 17.35 0.31 3.06
N VAL A 33 16.08 0.66 3.23
CA VAL A 33 15.15 0.86 2.11
C VAL A 33 15.57 2.04 1.24
N VAL A 34 15.97 3.17 1.82
CA VAL A 34 16.52 4.33 1.09
C VAL A 34 17.78 3.94 0.33
N SER A 35 18.71 3.23 0.99
CA SER A 35 19.95 2.79 0.33
C SER A 35 19.67 1.87 -0.86
N TYR A 36 18.74 0.92 -0.70
CA TYR A 36 18.28 0.07 -1.80
C TYR A 36 17.63 0.90 -2.91
N ALA A 37 16.70 1.79 -2.57
CA ALA A 37 15.97 2.60 -3.54
C ALA A 37 16.92 3.46 -4.38
N VAL A 38 17.91 4.12 -3.75
CA VAL A 38 18.92 4.92 -4.45
C VAL A 38 19.78 4.06 -5.36
N VAL A 39 20.28 2.92 -4.88
CA VAL A 39 21.14 2.04 -5.70
C VAL A 39 20.37 1.43 -6.87
N ALA A 40 19.14 0.95 -6.63
CA ALA A 40 18.29 0.37 -7.66
C ALA A 40 17.83 1.43 -8.68
N PHE A 41 17.42 2.62 -8.21
CA PHE A 41 17.08 3.74 -9.09
C PHE A 41 18.28 4.12 -9.97
N THR A 42 19.46 4.34 -9.36
CA THR A 42 20.66 4.73 -10.10
C THR A 42 21.09 3.65 -11.08
N GLY A 43 20.99 2.38 -10.70
CA GLY A 43 21.26 1.26 -11.60
C GLY A 43 20.32 1.27 -12.81
N ILE A 44 19.01 1.33 -12.59
CA ILE A 44 18.04 1.36 -13.69
C ILE A 44 18.23 2.60 -14.57
N TYR A 45 18.43 3.77 -13.96
CA TYR A 45 18.62 5.02 -14.67
C TYR A 45 19.88 5.01 -15.56
N LEU A 46 21.00 4.47 -15.07
CA LEU A 46 22.25 4.43 -15.83
C LEU A 46 22.33 3.27 -16.84
N PHE A 47 21.70 2.13 -16.54
CA PHE A 47 21.71 0.97 -17.43
C PHE A 47 20.51 0.94 -18.40
N GLY A 48 19.48 1.75 -18.16
CA GLY A 48 18.31 1.90 -19.04
C GLY A 48 18.72 2.28 -20.45
N ASP A 49 19.43 3.40 -20.60
CA ASP A 49 19.98 3.88 -21.86
C ASP A 49 20.92 2.86 -22.56
N PHE A 50 21.59 2.00 -21.80
CA PHE A 50 22.46 0.96 -22.38
C PHE A 50 21.66 -0.21 -22.95
N VAL A 51 20.52 -0.54 -22.34
CA VAL A 51 19.64 -1.61 -22.80
C VAL A 51 18.77 -1.13 -23.96
N ASP A 52 18.42 0.15 -23.98
CA ASP A 52 17.70 0.82 -25.05
C ASP A 52 18.58 1.23 -26.24
N ALA A 53 19.87 0.87 -26.22
CA ALA A 53 20.79 1.10 -27.32
C ALA A 53 20.50 0.13 -28.48
N GLU A 54 19.40 0.33 -29.20
CA GLU A 54 19.08 -0.43 -30.40
C GLU A 54 19.86 0.08 -31.62
N PRO A 55 20.51 -0.81 -32.40
CA PRO A 55 21.28 -0.41 -33.58
C PRO A 55 20.42 -0.05 -34.81
N GLU A 56 19.10 -0.32 -34.83
CA GLU A 56 18.24 -0.10 -36.00
C GLU A 56 16.85 0.47 -35.65
N LEU A 57 16.53 1.66 -36.19
CA LEU A 57 15.29 2.46 -36.03
C LEU A 57 13.96 1.79 -36.45
N HIS A 58 13.94 0.53 -36.89
CA HIS A 58 12.78 -0.07 -37.58
C HIS A 58 12.17 -1.29 -36.89
N GLN A 59 12.64 -1.66 -35.69
CA GLN A 59 12.08 -2.76 -34.90
C GLN A 59 11.70 -2.35 -33.46
N TYR A 60 11.27 -1.11 -33.25
CA TYR A 60 10.72 -0.67 -31.97
C TYR A 60 9.57 -1.60 -31.52
N ARG A 61 9.85 -2.45 -30.52
CA ARG A 61 8.86 -3.29 -29.82
C ARG A 61 8.64 -2.77 -28.41
N GLU A 62 8.55 -1.45 -28.28
CA GLU A 62 8.36 -0.71 -27.03
C GLU A 62 7.26 -1.30 -26.12
N ASN A 63 6.14 -1.77 -26.69
CA ASN A 63 5.08 -2.40 -25.90
C ASN A 63 5.52 -3.72 -25.23
N ASP A 64 6.32 -4.54 -25.90
CA ASP A 64 6.80 -5.82 -25.37
C ASP A 64 7.90 -5.58 -24.33
N ASP A 65 8.79 -4.61 -24.56
CA ASP A 65 9.88 -4.25 -23.66
C ASP A 65 9.37 -3.53 -22.42
N PHE A 66 8.45 -2.57 -22.57
CA PHE A 66 7.72 -1.97 -21.45
C PHE A 66 7.04 -3.05 -20.62
N GLY A 67 6.30 -3.95 -21.27
CA GLY A 67 5.63 -5.06 -20.60
C GLY A 67 6.59 -5.91 -19.77
N TRP A 68 7.76 -6.25 -20.31
CA TRP A 68 8.78 -7.05 -19.63
C TRP A 68 9.47 -6.30 -18.49
N PHE A 69 9.97 -5.08 -18.73
CA PHE A 69 10.68 -4.28 -17.72
C PHE A 69 9.76 -3.85 -16.59
N PHE A 70 8.55 -3.41 -16.91
CA PHE A 70 7.55 -3.04 -15.92
C PHE A 70 7.13 -4.25 -15.07
N SER A 71 6.87 -5.40 -15.70
CA SER A 71 6.51 -6.63 -14.97
C SER A 71 7.66 -7.12 -14.07
N LEU A 72 8.90 -7.10 -14.57
CA LEU A 72 10.09 -7.45 -13.81
C LEU A 72 10.28 -6.50 -12.63
N GLY A 73 10.15 -5.19 -12.85
CA GLY A 73 10.24 -4.16 -11.82
C GLY A 73 9.20 -4.35 -10.73
N ILE A 74 7.94 -4.58 -11.10
CA ILE A 74 6.86 -4.87 -10.16
C ILE A 74 7.15 -6.15 -9.38
N PHE A 75 7.62 -7.20 -10.06
CA PHE A 75 7.94 -8.48 -9.42
C PHE A 75 9.05 -8.32 -8.36
N LEU A 76 10.16 -7.67 -8.72
CA LEU A 76 11.29 -7.43 -7.81
C LEU A 76 10.88 -6.52 -6.64
N THR A 77 10.11 -5.49 -6.91
CA THR A 77 9.57 -4.60 -5.88
C THR A 77 8.63 -5.35 -4.93
N SER A 78 7.75 -6.20 -5.46
CA SER A 78 6.84 -7.03 -4.68
C SER A 78 7.61 -8.00 -3.77
N LEU A 79 8.67 -8.63 -4.29
CA LEU A 79 9.57 -9.46 -3.48
C LEU A 79 10.23 -8.66 -2.35
N MET A 80 10.69 -7.44 -2.62
CA MET A 80 11.27 -6.59 -1.58
C MET A 80 10.26 -6.14 -0.53
N VAL A 81 9.01 -5.86 -0.92
CA VAL A 81 7.92 -5.60 0.04
C VAL A 81 7.67 -6.81 0.94
N ILE A 82 7.63 -8.02 0.36
CA ILE A 82 7.46 -9.26 1.13
C ILE A 82 8.63 -9.46 2.09
N TYR A 83 9.87 -9.23 1.63
CA TYR A 83 11.06 -9.32 2.48
C TYR A 83 11.04 -8.28 3.60
N TRP A 84 10.66 -7.04 3.31
CA TRP A 84 10.50 -5.99 4.32
C TRP A 84 9.43 -6.37 5.35
N LEU A 85 8.27 -6.86 4.92
CA LEU A 85 7.22 -7.36 5.81
C LEU A 85 7.71 -8.53 6.69
N TYR A 86 8.52 -9.43 6.13
CA TYR A 86 9.16 -10.50 6.89
C TYR A 86 10.09 -9.94 7.99
N LEU A 87 10.91 -8.93 7.68
CA LEU A 87 11.73 -8.25 8.69
C LEU A 87 10.87 -7.57 9.77
N GLN A 88 9.74 -6.98 9.40
CA GLN A 88 8.79 -6.39 10.36
C GLN A 88 8.12 -7.44 11.25
N PHE A 89 7.84 -8.62 10.70
CA PHE A 89 7.29 -9.76 11.44
C PHE A 89 8.25 -10.28 12.52
N GLN A 90 9.55 -10.35 12.22
CA GLN A 90 10.58 -10.83 13.16
C GLN A 90 10.82 -9.89 14.35
N GLN A 91 10.51 -8.60 14.20
CA GLN A 91 10.73 -7.61 15.27
C GLN A 91 9.65 -7.69 16.35
N LYS A 92 10.03 -7.89 17.62
CA LYS A 92 9.10 -7.93 18.76
C LYS A 92 8.89 -6.55 19.38
N ILE A 93 8.13 -5.68 18.72
CA ILE A 93 7.79 -4.35 19.25
C ILE A 93 6.35 -4.33 19.74
N ASP A 94 6.14 -3.87 20.97
CA ASP A 94 4.80 -3.61 21.49
C ASP A 94 4.36 -2.17 21.21
N TYR A 95 3.42 -2.01 20.28
CA TYR A 95 2.87 -0.71 19.91
C TYR A 95 1.75 -0.21 20.86
N SER A 96 1.33 -1.02 21.85
CA SER A 96 0.14 -0.73 22.68
C SER A 96 0.32 0.51 23.56
N LYS A 97 1.57 0.73 23.99
CA LYS A 97 2.03 1.82 24.86
C LYS A 97 2.32 3.12 24.11
N LEU A 98 2.25 3.12 22.78
CA LEU A 98 2.50 4.32 22.00
C LEU A 98 1.32 5.30 22.08
N SER A 99 1.66 6.60 22.17
CA SER A 99 0.70 7.68 21.93
C SER A 99 0.19 7.64 20.49
N PHE A 100 -0.95 8.26 20.21
CA PHE A 100 -1.52 8.27 18.87
C PHE A 100 -0.55 8.86 17.85
N GLY A 101 0.06 10.01 18.17
CA GLY A 101 1.04 10.66 17.28
C GLY A 101 2.25 9.78 16.96
N LYS A 102 2.78 9.02 17.95
CA LYS A 102 3.88 8.08 17.68
C LYS A 102 3.44 6.89 16.81
N PHE A 103 2.22 6.38 17.03
CA PHE A 103 1.65 5.32 16.19
C PHE A 103 1.47 5.79 14.74
N LEU A 104 0.92 7.00 14.57
CA LEU A 104 0.75 7.66 13.27
C LEU A 104 2.10 7.87 12.58
N GLY A 105 3.12 8.36 13.31
CA GLY A 105 4.47 8.52 12.76
C GLY A 105 5.09 7.21 12.27
N ILE A 106 4.90 6.09 12.99
CA ILE A 106 5.37 4.78 12.52
C ILE A 106 4.61 4.32 11.28
N LEU A 107 3.30 4.57 11.21
CA LEU A 107 2.50 4.27 10.02
C LEU A 107 3.00 5.07 8.80
N PHE A 108 3.29 6.36 8.95
CA PHE A 108 3.88 7.18 7.89
C PHE A 108 5.27 6.69 7.48
N LEU A 109 6.11 6.28 8.43
CA LEU A 109 7.42 5.69 8.13
C LEU A 109 7.29 4.37 7.35
N ASN A 110 6.33 3.52 7.72
CA ASN A 110 6.05 2.29 6.98
C ASN A 110 5.51 2.58 5.57
N TYR A 111 4.64 3.58 5.43
CA TYR A 111 4.14 4.03 4.14
C TYR A 111 5.28 4.54 3.27
N ALA A 112 6.12 5.42 3.81
CA ALA A 112 7.30 5.94 3.11
C ALA A 112 8.25 4.81 2.68
N ASN A 113 8.49 3.80 3.52
CA ASN A 113 9.27 2.63 3.12
C ASN A 113 8.70 1.92 1.90
N ILE A 114 7.39 1.69 1.88
CA ILE A 114 6.76 1.02 0.74
C ILE A 114 6.91 1.90 -0.50
N ILE A 115 6.62 3.21 -0.43
CA ILE A 115 6.81 4.11 -1.57
C ILE A 115 8.26 4.11 -2.07
N LEU A 116 9.23 4.17 -1.17
CA LEU A 116 10.66 4.10 -1.52
C LEU A 116 11.02 2.79 -2.24
N LEU A 117 10.40 1.66 -1.89
CA LEU A 117 10.63 0.39 -2.59
C LEU A 117 10.15 0.41 -4.04
N PHE A 118 9.15 1.24 -4.36
CA PHE A 118 8.65 1.41 -5.73
C PHE A 118 9.34 2.54 -6.50
N ILE A 119 10.15 3.40 -5.86
CA ILE A 119 10.93 4.46 -6.55
C ILE A 119 11.74 3.96 -7.75
N PRO A 120 12.37 2.76 -7.72
CA PRO A 120 13.08 2.25 -8.89
C PRO A 120 12.20 2.15 -10.15
N LEU A 121 10.88 2.00 -10.01
CA LEU A 121 9.97 2.01 -11.17
C LEU A 121 9.87 3.41 -11.81
N ILE A 122 10.03 4.47 -11.03
CA ILE A 122 10.07 5.85 -11.55
C ILE A 122 11.32 6.05 -12.41
N ALA A 123 12.43 5.35 -12.11
CA ALA A 123 13.64 5.41 -12.93
C ALA A 123 13.37 4.94 -14.36
N MET A 124 12.45 4.00 -14.56
CA MET A 124 12.06 3.52 -15.90
C MET A 124 11.28 4.58 -16.70
N ILE A 125 10.67 5.56 -16.02
CA ILE A 125 9.95 6.67 -16.66
C ILE A 125 10.92 7.77 -17.09
N TYR A 126 11.93 8.08 -16.26
CA TYR A 126 12.87 9.18 -16.52
C TYR A 126 14.18 8.76 -17.19
N GLY A 127 14.56 7.49 -17.12
CA GLY A 127 15.84 6.96 -17.58
C GLY A 127 15.82 6.42 -19.01
N GLY A 128 15.10 7.09 -19.91
CA GLY A 128 15.13 6.79 -21.36
C GLY A 128 14.38 5.53 -21.81
N VAL A 129 14.10 4.57 -20.92
CA VAL A 129 13.45 3.28 -21.26
C VAL A 129 12.05 3.41 -21.87
N LEU A 130 11.40 4.58 -21.72
CA LEU A 130 10.09 4.85 -22.31
C LEU A 130 10.14 6.16 -23.09
N ASP A 131 10.14 6.06 -24.41
CA ASP A 131 10.21 7.22 -25.29
C ASP A 131 8.81 7.70 -25.73
N MET A 132 7.81 6.82 -25.76
CA MET A 132 6.44 7.21 -26.06
C MET A 132 5.72 7.90 -24.88
N GLU A 133 5.18 9.10 -25.15
CA GLU A 133 4.36 9.88 -24.20
C GLU A 133 3.19 9.05 -23.61
N ARG A 134 2.58 8.19 -24.42
CA ARG A 134 1.47 7.32 -23.98
C ARG A 134 1.87 6.33 -22.89
N ASP A 135 3.07 5.76 -23.00
CA ASP A 135 3.56 4.75 -22.04
C ASP A 135 4.06 5.42 -20.76
N GLN A 136 4.63 6.63 -20.88
CA GLN A 136 4.92 7.50 -19.75
C GLN A 136 3.63 7.87 -18.98
N GLU A 137 2.55 8.27 -19.66
CA GLU A 137 1.26 8.55 -19.02
C GLU A 137 0.66 7.32 -18.31
N TYR A 138 0.77 6.14 -18.92
CA TYR A 138 0.31 4.89 -18.32
C TYR A 138 1.14 4.50 -17.09
N ALA A 139 2.46 4.70 -17.15
CA ALA A 139 3.37 4.48 -16.02
C ALA A 139 3.09 5.46 -14.86
N TRP A 140 2.81 6.73 -15.16
CA TRP A 140 2.36 7.71 -14.16
C TRP A 140 1.02 7.32 -13.52
N THR A 141 0.05 6.88 -14.34
CA THR A 141 -1.24 6.37 -13.86
C THR A 141 -1.05 5.17 -12.91
N SER A 142 -0.14 4.27 -13.25
CA SER A 142 0.25 3.14 -12.42
C SER A 142 0.94 3.57 -11.12
N TRP A 143 1.78 4.60 -11.15
CA TRP A 143 2.41 5.17 -9.96
C TRP A 143 1.40 5.72 -8.95
N TYR A 144 0.34 6.40 -9.42
CA TYR A 144 -0.75 6.82 -8.53
C TYR A 144 -1.43 5.62 -7.87
N SER A 145 -1.64 4.55 -8.61
CA SER A 145 -2.23 3.32 -8.08
C SER A 145 -1.36 2.69 -6.99
N VAL A 146 -0.03 2.78 -7.11
CA VAL A 146 0.93 2.38 -6.06
C VAL A 146 0.79 3.25 -4.81
N LEU A 147 0.67 4.58 -4.94
CA LEU A 147 0.49 5.48 -3.80
C LEU A 147 -0.74 5.11 -2.96
N TYR A 148 -1.84 4.71 -3.60
CA TYR A 148 -3.05 4.25 -2.92
C TYR A 148 -2.92 2.81 -2.39
N GLY A 149 -2.38 1.91 -3.21
CA GLY A 149 -2.17 0.50 -2.88
C GLY A 149 -1.13 0.23 -1.79
N ALA A 150 -0.28 1.21 -1.47
CA ALA A 150 0.72 1.13 -0.39
C ALA A 150 0.14 1.34 1.02
N MET A 151 -1.03 2.00 1.13
CA MET A 151 -1.67 2.26 2.43
C MET A 151 -1.99 1.01 3.27
N PRO A 152 -2.62 -0.08 2.75
CA PRO A 152 -2.94 -1.25 3.56
C PRO A 152 -1.66 -1.98 4.01
N LEU A 153 -0.67 -2.03 3.11
CA LEU A 153 0.63 -2.65 3.35
C LEU A 153 1.38 -1.93 4.49
N SER A 154 1.23 -0.60 4.60
CA SER A 154 1.91 0.21 5.64
C SER A 154 1.47 -0.14 7.06
N ALA A 155 0.28 -0.70 7.21
CA ALA A 155 -0.29 -1.03 8.51
C ALA A 155 -0.21 -2.52 8.87
N LEU A 156 0.10 -3.38 7.89
CA LEU A 156 0.37 -4.78 8.13
C LEU A 156 1.37 -5.00 9.28
N PRO A 157 2.49 -4.27 9.42
CA PRO A 157 3.42 -4.43 10.54
C PRO A 157 2.80 -4.41 11.94
N PHE A 158 1.68 -3.69 12.13
CA PHE A 158 0.98 -3.66 13.41
C PHE A 158 0.16 -4.94 13.66
N VAL A 159 -0.38 -5.54 12.60
CA VAL A 159 -1.40 -6.58 12.70
C VAL A 159 -0.83 -7.97 12.43
N ILE A 160 0.21 -8.09 11.60
CA ILE A 160 0.84 -9.38 11.21
C ILE A 160 1.35 -10.19 12.41
N ARG A 161 1.57 -9.54 13.55
CA ARG A 161 2.04 -10.18 14.80
C ARG A 161 0.90 -10.80 15.62
N GLN A 162 -0.34 -10.38 15.37
CA GLN A 162 -1.52 -10.84 16.10
C GLN A 162 -2.19 -12.05 15.42
N PHE A 163 -1.73 -12.42 14.22
CA PHE A 163 -2.25 -13.53 13.42
C PHE A 163 -1.13 -14.53 13.11
N LYS A 164 -1.48 -15.81 12.98
CA LYS A 164 -0.54 -16.78 12.39
C LYS A 164 -0.42 -16.51 10.89
N LEU A 165 0.75 -16.81 10.30
CA LEU A 165 0.97 -16.66 8.85
C LEU A 165 -0.15 -17.33 8.03
N ILE A 166 -0.49 -18.57 8.37
CA ILE A 166 -1.56 -19.31 7.70
C ILE A 166 -2.91 -18.61 7.79
N GLU A 167 -3.20 -17.92 8.90
CA GLU A 167 -4.46 -17.19 9.06
C GLU A 167 -4.51 -15.94 8.21
N MET A 168 -3.38 -15.24 8.06
CA MET A 168 -3.29 -14.09 7.16
C MET A 168 -3.47 -14.51 5.71
N VAL A 169 -2.79 -15.58 5.28
CA VAL A 169 -2.92 -16.13 3.93
C VAL A 169 -4.36 -16.57 3.65
N LEU A 170 -4.96 -17.34 4.55
CA LEU A 170 -6.36 -17.77 4.40
C LEU A 170 -7.32 -16.59 4.38
N THR A 171 -7.11 -15.57 5.23
CA THR A 171 -7.99 -14.39 5.26
C THR A 171 -7.86 -13.56 3.98
N ALA A 172 -6.65 -13.41 3.44
CA ALA A 172 -6.45 -12.75 2.16
C ALA A 172 -7.09 -13.53 1.01
N PHE A 173 -6.90 -14.86 0.97
CA PHE A 173 -7.45 -15.73 -0.07
C PHE A 173 -8.99 -15.78 -0.04
N PHE A 174 -9.59 -16.02 1.13
CA PHE A 174 -11.05 -16.01 1.26
C PHE A 174 -11.64 -14.60 1.13
N GLY A 175 -10.88 -13.56 1.49
CA GLY A 175 -11.23 -12.18 1.20
C GLY A 175 -11.31 -11.89 -0.30
N PHE A 176 -10.34 -12.40 -1.07
CA PHE A 176 -10.35 -12.30 -2.52
C PHE A 176 -11.54 -13.05 -3.15
N ILE A 177 -11.79 -14.30 -2.71
CA ILE A 177 -12.97 -15.07 -3.15
C ILE A 177 -14.26 -14.32 -2.81
N TYR A 178 -14.36 -13.73 -1.61
CA TYR A 178 -15.50 -12.95 -1.19
C TYR A 178 -15.76 -11.76 -2.14
N CYS A 179 -14.72 -11.00 -2.47
CA CYS A 179 -14.80 -9.92 -3.44
C CYS A 179 -15.25 -10.44 -4.82
N LEU A 180 -14.72 -11.57 -5.30
CA LEU A 180 -15.17 -12.15 -6.58
C LEU A 180 -16.66 -12.53 -6.55
N ILE A 181 -17.16 -13.09 -5.44
CA ILE A 181 -18.57 -13.43 -5.28
C ILE A 181 -19.43 -12.16 -5.30
N VAL A 182 -19.03 -11.10 -4.58
CA VAL A 182 -19.76 -9.81 -4.60
C VAL A 182 -19.80 -9.23 -6.01
N ALA A 183 -18.67 -9.23 -6.73
CA ALA A 183 -18.62 -8.79 -8.12
C ALA A 183 -19.54 -9.61 -9.03
N LEU A 184 -19.52 -10.94 -8.89
CA LEU A 184 -20.39 -11.85 -9.65
C LEU A 184 -21.87 -11.60 -9.36
N VAL A 185 -22.24 -11.42 -8.10
CA VAL A 185 -23.64 -11.12 -7.71
C VAL A 185 -24.08 -9.82 -8.37
N VAL A 186 -23.30 -8.74 -8.26
CA VAL A 186 -23.66 -7.47 -8.91
C VAL A 186 -23.75 -7.61 -10.43
N PHE A 187 -22.84 -8.37 -11.05
CA PHE A 187 -22.89 -8.67 -12.48
C PHE A 187 -24.20 -9.39 -12.89
N LEU A 188 -24.62 -10.39 -12.11
CA LEU A 188 -25.84 -11.17 -12.39
C LEU A 188 -27.14 -10.38 -12.18
N PHE A 189 -27.15 -9.41 -11.26
CA PHE A 189 -28.32 -8.57 -10.96
C PHE A 189 -28.34 -7.23 -11.72
N ASN A 190 -27.43 -7.06 -12.69
CA ASN A 190 -27.29 -5.84 -13.47
C ASN A 190 -28.61 -5.33 -14.10
N ASP A 191 -29.40 -6.24 -14.65
CA ASP A 191 -30.62 -5.86 -15.39
C ASP A 191 -31.77 -5.39 -14.47
N SER A 192 -31.66 -5.61 -13.15
CA SER A 192 -32.68 -5.19 -12.18
C SER A 192 -32.54 -3.72 -11.75
N PHE A 193 -31.44 -3.06 -12.10
CA PHE A 193 -31.13 -1.73 -11.62
C PHE A 193 -30.66 -0.86 -12.79
N ASN A 194 -31.46 0.15 -13.14
CA ASN A 194 -31.35 1.04 -14.32
C ASN A 194 -30.04 1.86 -14.52
N GLY A 195 -28.94 1.59 -13.80
CA GLY A 195 -27.67 2.34 -13.86
C GLY A 195 -26.45 1.57 -14.37
N GLY A 196 -26.59 0.29 -14.73
CA GLY A 196 -25.47 -0.53 -15.24
C GLY A 196 -24.44 -0.97 -14.17
N ILE A 197 -23.71 -2.05 -14.48
CA ILE A 197 -22.75 -2.73 -13.58
C ILE A 197 -21.73 -1.74 -12.98
N MET A 198 -21.19 -0.85 -13.81
CA MET A 198 -20.07 0.02 -13.44
C MET A 198 -20.45 1.10 -12.41
N GLU A 199 -21.70 1.57 -12.39
CA GLU A 199 -22.12 2.62 -11.44
C GLU A 199 -22.50 2.05 -10.08
N GLN A 200 -23.03 0.83 -10.02
CA GLN A 200 -23.62 0.29 -8.78
C GLN A 200 -22.66 -0.62 -8.00
N LEU A 201 -21.72 -1.25 -8.69
CA LEU A 201 -20.72 -2.11 -8.07
C LEU A 201 -19.93 -1.36 -6.98
N PRO A 202 -19.43 -0.13 -7.19
CA PRO A 202 -18.79 0.65 -6.13
C PRO A 202 -19.70 0.88 -4.91
N PHE A 203 -20.97 1.22 -5.13
CA PHE A 203 -21.93 1.50 -4.05
C PHE A 203 -22.20 0.28 -3.17
N VAL A 204 -22.41 -0.89 -3.78
CA VAL A 204 -22.62 -2.15 -3.05
C VAL A 204 -21.37 -2.51 -2.24
N TYR A 205 -20.17 -2.32 -2.80
CA TYR A 205 -18.92 -2.52 -2.06
C TYR A 205 -18.79 -1.58 -0.86
N ILE A 206 -19.15 -0.31 -1.01
CA ILE A 206 -19.12 0.69 0.08
C ILE A 206 -20.09 0.29 1.19
N LEU A 207 -21.36 -0.01 0.86
CA LEU A 207 -22.35 -0.42 1.85
C LEU A 207 -21.92 -1.69 2.60
N ASN A 208 -21.40 -2.67 1.87
CA ASN A 208 -20.92 -3.91 2.44
C ASN A 208 -19.76 -3.68 3.41
N PHE A 209 -18.79 -2.87 3.00
CA PHE A 209 -17.65 -2.48 3.83
C PHE A 209 -18.08 -1.76 5.11
N VAL A 210 -19.01 -0.80 5.00
CA VAL A 210 -19.55 -0.08 6.15
C VAL A 210 -20.30 -1.01 7.10
N ALA A 211 -21.11 -1.94 6.57
CA ALA A 211 -21.86 -2.91 7.38
C ALA A 211 -20.92 -3.87 8.14
N ILE A 212 -19.92 -4.44 7.45
CA ILE A 212 -18.90 -5.29 8.08
C ILE A 212 -18.09 -4.47 9.09
N GLY A 213 -17.74 -3.23 8.75
CA GLY A 213 -17.06 -2.27 9.62
C GLY A 213 -17.79 -2.04 10.93
N ALA A 214 -19.07 -1.68 10.85
CA ALA A 214 -19.93 -1.47 12.02
C ALA A 214 -20.03 -2.72 12.89
N TYR A 215 -20.22 -3.90 12.27
CA TYR A 215 -20.27 -5.17 12.98
C TYR A 215 -18.97 -5.47 13.73
N VAL A 216 -17.81 -5.32 13.06
CA VAL A 216 -16.49 -5.57 13.68
C VAL A 216 -16.26 -4.58 14.82
N VAL A 217 -16.48 -3.28 14.61
CA VAL A 217 -16.29 -2.25 15.64
C VAL A 217 -17.18 -2.54 16.86
N PHE A 218 -18.45 -2.89 16.65
CA PHE A 218 -19.36 -3.23 17.73
C PHE A 218 -18.87 -4.44 18.55
N LYS A 219 -18.52 -5.54 17.88
CA LYS A 219 -18.02 -6.75 18.55
C LYS A 219 -16.70 -6.53 19.30
N PHE A 220 -15.80 -5.73 18.73
CA PHE A 220 -14.54 -5.36 19.38
C PHE A 220 -14.74 -4.40 20.56
N SER A 221 -15.68 -3.46 20.46
CA SER A 221 -16.03 -2.53 21.55
C SER A 221 -16.66 -3.25 22.72
N ALA A 222 -17.60 -4.16 22.45
CA ALA A 222 -18.24 -5.01 23.45
C ALA A 222 -17.35 -6.14 23.99
N GLN A 223 -16.08 -6.23 23.54
CA GLN A 223 -15.12 -7.28 23.91
C GLN A 223 -15.60 -8.72 23.67
N ASN A 224 -16.62 -8.90 22.81
CA ASN A 224 -17.25 -10.17 22.47
C ASN A 224 -16.84 -10.65 21.07
N TYR A 225 -15.57 -10.44 20.71
CA TYR A 225 -15.04 -10.78 19.38
C TYR A 225 -14.54 -12.23 19.33
N THR A 226 -14.75 -12.90 18.19
CA THR A 226 -14.25 -14.25 17.93
C THR A 226 -13.04 -14.23 16.99
N GLN A 227 -12.45 -15.41 16.73
CA GLN A 227 -11.42 -15.56 15.69
C GLN A 227 -11.94 -15.06 14.32
N GLN A 228 -13.22 -15.28 14.02
CA GLN A 228 -13.84 -14.84 12.78
C GLN A 228 -13.95 -13.32 12.72
N THR A 229 -14.33 -12.66 13.83
CA THR A 229 -14.36 -11.20 13.91
C THR A 229 -12.97 -10.58 13.71
N LYS A 230 -11.90 -11.22 14.22
CA LYS A 230 -10.52 -10.81 13.95
C LYS A 230 -10.20 -10.88 12.46
N ARG A 231 -10.54 -11.98 11.80
CA ARG A 231 -10.32 -12.17 10.36
C ARG A 231 -11.09 -11.13 9.53
N LEU A 232 -12.35 -10.83 9.89
CA LEU A 232 -13.11 -9.76 9.24
C LEU A 232 -12.46 -8.38 9.44
N GLY A 233 -11.95 -8.09 10.64
CA GLY A 233 -11.20 -6.86 10.89
C GLY A 233 -9.92 -6.75 10.07
N PHE A 234 -9.21 -7.87 9.86
CA PHE A 234 -8.06 -7.92 8.97
C PHE A 234 -8.45 -7.75 7.50
N LEU A 235 -9.56 -8.34 7.07
CA LEU A 235 -10.11 -8.13 5.73
C LEU A 235 -10.43 -6.64 5.49
N LEU A 236 -11.10 -5.99 6.45
CA LEU A 236 -11.39 -4.55 6.38
C LEU A 236 -10.11 -3.70 6.24
N LEU A 237 -9.05 -4.06 6.95
CA LEU A 237 -7.74 -3.39 6.79
C LEU A 237 -7.21 -3.54 5.35
N LEU A 238 -7.27 -4.75 4.80
CA LEU A 238 -6.80 -5.01 3.44
C LEU A 238 -7.63 -4.31 2.36
N THR A 239 -8.95 -4.21 2.53
CA THR A 239 -9.88 -3.70 1.51
C THR A 239 -10.20 -2.20 1.64
N PHE A 240 -9.86 -1.55 2.76
CA PHE A 240 -10.06 -0.11 2.97
C PHE A 240 -9.51 0.79 1.84
N PRO A 241 -8.31 0.57 1.28
CA PRO A 241 -7.76 1.39 0.19
C PRO A 241 -8.42 1.17 -1.16
N ILE A 242 -9.25 0.14 -1.30
CA ILE A 242 -10.10 -0.04 -2.49
C ILE A 242 -11.41 0.72 -2.26
N VAL A 243 -12.03 0.52 -1.10
CA VAL A 243 -13.37 1.05 -0.82
C VAL A 243 -13.37 2.56 -0.61
N VAL A 244 -12.37 3.13 0.06
CA VAL A 244 -12.38 4.57 0.38
C VAL A 244 -12.18 5.46 -0.86
N PRO A 245 -11.21 5.21 -1.77
CA PRO A 245 -11.15 5.95 -3.02
C PRO A 245 -12.42 5.80 -3.85
N LEU A 246 -13.02 4.60 -3.91
CA LEU A 246 -14.32 4.38 -4.54
C LEU A 246 -15.43 5.20 -3.85
N SER A 247 -15.41 5.32 -2.52
CA SER A 247 -16.36 6.15 -1.77
C SER A 247 -16.25 7.62 -2.13
N PHE A 248 -15.03 8.11 -2.28
CA PHE A 248 -14.76 9.50 -2.67
C PHE A 248 -15.07 9.75 -4.14
N LEU A 249 -14.83 8.81 -5.04
CA LEU A 249 -15.25 8.91 -6.44
C LEU A 249 -16.77 8.89 -6.56
N TYR A 250 -17.45 8.06 -5.76
CA TYR A 250 -18.90 7.95 -5.76
C TYR A 250 -19.59 9.17 -5.12
N MET A 251 -19.08 9.67 -3.99
CA MET A 251 -19.57 10.91 -3.35
C MET A 251 -19.13 12.17 -4.09
N GLY A 252 -17.96 12.15 -4.73
CA GLY A 252 -17.36 13.25 -5.49
C GLY A 252 -17.93 13.43 -6.90
N ASN A 253 -18.81 12.53 -7.34
CA ASN A 253 -19.53 12.65 -8.61
C ASN A 253 -20.63 13.74 -8.60
N LEU A 254 -20.71 14.55 -7.53
CA LEU A 254 -21.66 15.66 -7.41
C LEU A 254 -21.09 17.03 -7.80
N THR A 255 -19.79 17.17 -8.14
CA THR A 255 -19.29 18.49 -8.58
C THR A 255 -18.36 18.53 -9.80
N ASP A 256 -17.16 17.94 -9.86
CA ASP A 256 -16.19 18.55 -10.81
C ASP A 256 -15.17 17.70 -11.59
N TRP A 257 -15.09 16.36 -11.53
CA TRP A 257 -13.98 15.69 -12.26
C TRP A 257 -14.01 15.90 -13.80
N ARG A 258 -15.18 16.24 -14.37
CA ARG A 258 -15.32 16.63 -15.79
C ARG A 258 -15.02 18.11 -16.08
N TYR A 259 -15.10 19.00 -15.08
CA TYR A 259 -14.76 20.43 -15.21
C TYR A 259 -13.25 20.68 -15.11
N TYR A 260 -12.48 19.77 -14.50
CA TYR A 260 -11.01 19.86 -14.37
C TYR A 260 -10.23 19.59 -15.67
N LYS A 261 -10.90 19.41 -16.81
CA LYS A 261 -10.26 19.07 -18.09
C LYS A 261 -9.84 20.29 -18.93
N TYR A 262 -10.00 21.53 -18.44
CA TYR A 262 -9.92 22.73 -19.28
C TYR A 262 -8.81 23.74 -18.97
N ASP A 263 -7.94 23.54 -17.98
CA ASP A 263 -6.78 24.43 -17.79
C ASP A 263 -5.60 23.72 -17.12
N LEU A 264 -4.63 23.27 -17.92
CA LEU A 264 -3.70 22.19 -17.60
C LEU A 264 -2.52 22.56 -16.69
N GLU A 265 -2.12 23.83 -16.55
CA GLU A 265 -0.84 24.13 -15.89
C GLU A 265 -0.98 24.49 -14.40
N THR A 266 -1.95 25.33 -14.04
CA THR A 266 -2.21 25.75 -12.65
C THR A 266 -2.95 24.68 -11.83
N HIS A 267 -3.69 23.78 -12.51
CA HIS A 267 -4.53 22.77 -11.85
C HIS A 267 -3.80 21.47 -11.51
N HIS A 268 -2.66 21.19 -12.16
CA HIS A 268 -1.82 20.05 -11.78
C HIS A 268 -1.39 20.19 -10.31
N TYR A 269 -0.82 21.31 -9.89
CA TYR A 269 -0.39 21.47 -8.49
C TYR A 269 -1.53 21.27 -7.48
N LEU A 270 -2.75 21.75 -7.80
CA LEU A 270 -3.92 21.65 -6.92
C LEU A 270 -4.43 20.20 -6.81
N VAL A 271 -4.48 19.46 -7.91
CA VAL A 271 -4.80 18.02 -7.92
C VAL A 271 -3.78 17.23 -7.10
N TRP A 272 -2.50 17.59 -7.15
CA TRP A 272 -1.44 16.92 -6.39
C TRP A 272 -1.56 17.20 -4.90
N VAL A 273 -1.79 18.46 -4.51
CA VAL A 273 -2.00 18.84 -3.10
C VAL A 273 -3.24 18.16 -2.52
N LEU A 274 -4.35 18.11 -3.28
CA LEU A 274 -5.55 17.40 -2.86
C LEU A 274 -5.32 15.89 -2.76
N GLY A 275 -4.61 15.29 -3.72
CA GLY A 275 -4.25 13.87 -3.69
C GLY A 275 -3.40 13.48 -2.47
N TYR A 276 -2.33 14.24 -2.20
CA TYR A 276 -1.49 13.98 -1.01
C TYR A 276 -2.20 14.31 0.31
N GLY A 277 -3.00 15.37 0.35
CA GLY A 277 -3.86 15.68 1.49
C GLY A 277 -4.84 14.55 1.78
N PHE A 278 -5.42 13.98 0.73
CA PHE A 278 -6.29 12.82 0.82
C PHE A 278 -5.56 11.57 1.34
N VAL A 279 -4.36 11.28 0.82
CA VAL A 279 -3.49 10.21 1.36
C VAL A 279 -3.23 10.39 2.86
N ALA A 280 -2.92 11.61 3.32
CA ALA A 280 -2.66 11.89 4.72
C ALA A 280 -3.91 11.69 5.61
N LEU A 281 -5.08 12.12 5.13
CA LEU A 281 -6.36 11.89 5.81
C LEU A 281 -6.69 10.39 5.89
N MET A 282 -6.49 9.66 4.79
CA MET A 282 -6.68 8.21 4.74
C MET A 282 -5.77 7.49 5.73
N LEU A 283 -4.47 7.80 5.74
CA LEU A 283 -3.52 7.24 6.70
C LEU A 283 -3.91 7.55 8.15
N THR A 284 -4.48 8.73 8.41
CA THR A 284 -4.98 9.09 9.75
C THR A 284 -6.18 8.22 10.15
N GLY A 285 -7.17 8.05 9.26
CA GLY A 285 -8.30 7.14 9.49
C GLY A 285 -7.83 5.70 9.69
N TYR A 286 -6.84 5.28 8.90
CA TYR A 286 -6.21 3.97 8.97
C TYR A 286 -5.50 3.76 10.33
N ALA A 287 -4.81 4.78 10.83
CA ALA A 287 -4.16 4.76 12.13
C ALA A 287 -5.18 4.61 13.27
N VAL A 288 -6.31 5.31 13.21
CA VAL A 288 -7.39 5.20 14.20
C VAL A 288 -7.93 3.77 14.27
N PHE A 289 -8.33 3.21 13.12
CA PHE A 289 -8.90 1.87 13.06
C PHE A 289 -7.89 0.78 13.45
N THR A 290 -6.67 0.84 12.89
CA THR A 290 -5.61 -0.14 13.19
C THR A 290 -5.22 -0.11 14.66
N ARG A 291 -5.08 1.08 15.26
CA ARG A 291 -4.76 1.22 16.68
C ARG A 291 -5.88 0.71 17.57
N PHE A 292 -7.14 0.99 17.23
CA PHE A 292 -8.30 0.47 17.95
C PHE A 292 -8.29 -1.07 17.96
N MET A 293 -8.19 -1.67 16.77
CA MET A 293 -8.11 -3.12 16.58
C MET A 293 -6.93 -3.72 17.35
N TYR A 294 -5.73 -3.17 17.18
CA TYR A 294 -4.51 -3.63 17.84
C TYR A 294 -4.64 -3.63 19.36
N ARG A 295 -5.10 -2.52 19.96
CA ARG A 295 -5.26 -2.42 21.42
C ARG A 295 -6.25 -3.44 21.97
N ARG A 296 -7.38 -3.64 21.28
CA ARG A 296 -8.40 -4.61 21.70
C ARG A 296 -7.93 -6.06 21.52
N MET A 297 -7.05 -6.34 20.56
CA MET A 297 -6.44 -7.67 20.39
C MET A 297 -5.37 -7.97 21.46
N VAL A 298 -4.56 -6.98 21.85
CA VAL A 298 -3.51 -7.14 22.87
C VAL A 298 -4.10 -7.20 24.28
N PHE A 299 -5.18 -6.45 24.56
CA PHE A 299 -5.88 -6.45 25.83
C PHE A 299 -7.32 -6.95 25.66
N PRO A 300 -7.54 -8.27 25.51
CA PRO A 300 -8.89 -8.82 25.54
C PRO A 300 -9.52 -8.48 26.91
N GLY A 301 -10.80 -8.11 26.91
CA GLY A 301 -11.54 -7.92 28.16
C GLY A 301 -11.43 -9.15 29.03
N LYS A 302 -11.33 -8.97 30.36
CA LYS A 302 -11.45 -10.09 31.29
C LYS A 302 -12.83 -10.72 31.07
N LYS A 303 -12.86 -12.00 30.73
CA LYS A 303 -14.07 -12.81 30.83
C LYS A 303 -14.36 -13.08 32.30
#